data_AF-A0A167I6S0-F1
#
_entry.id   AF-A0A167I6S0-F1
#
_cell.length_a   1.000
_cell.length_b   1.000
_cell.length_c   1.000
_cell.angle_alpha   90.00
_cell.angle_beta   90.00
_cell.angle_gamma   90.00
#
_symmetry.space_group_name_H-M   'P 1'
#
loop_
_entity.id
_entity.type
_entity.pdbx_description
1 polymer ?
#
loop_
_entity_poly.entity_id
_entity_poly.type
_entity_poly.pdbx_seq_one_letter_code
_entity_poly.pdbx_strand_id
1 'polypeptide(L)'
;MTHPVLGIEVGAQSTLARLQRPDETPLHWDLPIGLASLWVLGAPSSAPSPLAIENAIQAVEDQIGLVQRHLTGETVLALAVENLSTLRRGGAMWNTEGGPITLARVEQEYQWLAARAMGAPSAKGTVFDAASGDALILILREFMHHLGVNELQTFD
;
A
#
# COMPACT_ATOMS: atom_id res chain seq x y z
N MET A 1 -21.87 -13.25 -11.21
CA MET A 1 -20.54 -13.33 -11.82
C MET A 1 -19.55 -12.95 -10.74
N THR A 2 -18.62 -13.84 -10.42
CA THR A 2 -17.54 -13.58 -9.46
C THR A 2 -16.43 -12.84 -10.21
N HIS A 3 -16.16 -11.59 -9.83
CA HIS A 3 -15.08 -10.82 -10.44
C HIS A 3 -13.72 -11.40 -10.04
N PRO A 4 -12.68 -11.29 -10.89
CA PRO A 4 -11.32 -11.61 -10.50
C PRO A 4 -10.89 -10.80 -9.27
N VAL A 5 -10.17 -11.44 -8.34
CA VAL A 5 -9.67 -10.78 -7.13
C VAL A 5 -8.15 -10.83 -7.14
N LEU A 6 -7.52 -9.66 -7.07
CA LEU A 6 -6.11 -9.52 -6.76
C LEU A 6 -5.98 -9.29 -5.25
N GLY A 7 -5.64 -10.34 -4.51
CA GLY A 7 -5.28 -10.25 -3.09
C GLY A 7 -3.81 -9.86 -2.95
N ILE A 8 -3.50 -8.91 -2.07
CA ILE A 8 -2.14 -8.57 -1.68
C ILE A 8 -1.94 -8.77 -0.17
N GLU A 9 -0.82 -9.40 0.18
CA GLU A 9 -0.31 -9.53 1.55
C GLU A 9 1.06 -8.86 1.61
N VAL A 10 1.18 -7.80 2.39
CA VAL A 10 2.39 -6.97 2.44
C VAL A 10 3.28 -7.40 3.61
N GLY A 11 4.34 -8.13 3.30
CA GLY A 11 5.35 -8.53 4.26
C GLY A 11 6.40 -7.45 4.53
N ALA A 12 7.38 -7.78 5.37
CA ALA A 12 8.45 -6.84 5.71
C ALA A 12 9.37 -6.52 4.51
N GLN A 13 9.68 -7.50 3.67
CA GLN A 13 10.63 -7.36 2.56
C GLN A 13 9.98 -7.49 1.19
N SER A 14 8.84 -8.18 1.11
CA SER A 14 8.13 -8.44 -0.13
C SER A 14 6.62 -8.42 0.07
N THR A 15 5.90 -8.33 -1.05
CA THR A 15 4.44 -8.36 -1.12
C THR A 15 4.04 -9.57 -1.95
N LEU A 16 3.27 -10.47 -1.35
CA LEU A 16 2.66 -11.57 -2.08
C LEU A 16 1.40 -11.06 -2.76
N ALA A 17 1.38 -11.08 -4.10
CA ALA A 17 0.20 -10.79 -4.90
C ALA A 17 -0.38 -12.10 -5.44
N ARG A 18 -1.68 -12.31 -5.26
CA ARG A 18 -2.40 -13.50 -5.76
C ARG A 18 -3.62 -13.08 -6.56
N LEU A 19 -3.65 -13.46 -7.83
CA LEU A 19 -4.82 -13.25 -8.69
C LEU A 19 -5.65 -14.52 -8.75
N GLN A 20 -6.85 -14.46 -8.19
CA GLN A 20 -7.87 -15.49 -8.29
C GLN A 20 -8.84 -15.13 -9.41
N ARG A 21 -9.00 -16.02 -10.40
CA ARG A 21 -10.12 -15.96 -11.36
C ARG A 21 -11.06 -17.14 -11.11
N PRO A 22 -12.35 -17.04 -11.50
CA PRO A 22 -13.25 -18.19 -11.48
C PRO A 22 -12.69 -19.32 -12.36
N ASP A 23 -12.69 -20.55 -11.84
CA ASP A 23 -12.35 -21.78 -12.57
C ASP A 23 -10.92 -21.84 -13.18
N GLU A 24 -10.00 -20.98 -12.72
CA GLU A 24 -8.60 -20.99 -13.13
C GLU A 24 -7.66 -21.22 -11.94
N THR A 25 -6.49 -21.80 -12.24
CA THR A 25 -5.38 -21.88 -11.28
C THR A 25 -4.94 -20.47 -10.88
N PRO A 26 -4.82 -20.16 -9.57
CA PRO A 26 -4.39 -18.84 -9.13
C PRO A 26 -2.98 -18.51 -9.64
N LEU A 27 -2.81 -17.28 -10.11
CA LEU A 27 -1.48 -16.73 -10.39
C LEU A 27 -0.94 -16.06 -9.12
N HIS A 28 0.35 -16.17 -8.88
CA HIS A 28 1.00 -15.52 -7.74
C HIS A 28 2.33 -14.89 -8.12
N TRP A 29 2.67 -13.80 -7.44
CA TRP A 29 3.93 -13.08 -7.57
C TRP A 29 4.47 -12.73 -6.20
N ASP A 30 5.77 -12.92 -6.01
CA ASP A 30 6.51 -12.40 -4.86
C ASP A 30 7.21 -11.11 -5.30
N LEU A 31 6.62 -9.97 -4.96
CA LEU A 31 7.09 -8.66 -5.39
C LEU A 31 8.09 -8.13 -4.36
N PRO A 32 9.34 -7.75 -4.72
CA PRO A 32 10.40 -7.33 -3.80
C PRO A 32 10.18 -5.91 -3.21
N ILE A 33 8.93 -5.60 -2.84
CA ILE A 33 8.47 -4.37 -2.20
C ILE A 33 7.72 -4.73 -0.92
N GLY A 34 8.09 -4.15 0.21
CA GLY A 34 7.53 -4.49 1.52
C GLY A 34 7.74 -3.37 2.53
N LEU A 35 7.19 -3.56 3.73
CA LEU A 35 7.11 -2.53 4.77
C LEU A 35 8.47 -1.95 5.23
N ALA A 36 9.56 -2.66 4.97
CA ALA A 36 10.91 -2.30 5.35
C ALA A 36 11.91 -2.36 4.17
N SER A 37 11.43 -2.50 2.92
CA SER A 37 12.31 -2.52 1.74
C SER A 37 12.30 -1.23 0.92
N LEU A 38 11.28 -0.38 1.08
CA LEU A 38 11.12 0.82 0.24
C LEU A 38 12.15 1.93 0.49
N TRP A 39 12.71 1.98 1.70
CA TRP A 39 13.75 2.93 2.04
C TRP A 39 14.58 2.43 3.21
N VAL A 40 15.84 2.85 3.22
CA VAL A 40 16.72 2.64 4.37
C VAL A 40 16.41 3.72 5.40
N LEU A 41 15.83 3.30 6.53
CA LEU A 41 15.62 4.20 7.66
C LEU A 41 16.95 4.41 8.39
N GLY A 42 17.40 5.67 8.46
CA GLY A 42 18.57 6.03 9.26
C GLY A 42 18.28 6.00 10.75
N ALA A 43 17.25 6.73 11.19
CA ALA A 43 16.78 6.74 12.58
C ALA A 43 15.30 6.31 12.64
N PRO A 44 14.84 5.66 13.73
CA PRO A 44 13.46 5.18 13.87
C PRO A 44 12.37 6.25 13.77
N SER A 45 12.74 7.53 13.87
CA SER A 45 11.84 8.70 13.89
C SER A 45 12.04 9.65 12.70
N SER A 46 12.79 9.27 11.67
CA SER A 46 12.97 10.11 10.48
C SER A 46 12.02 9.67 9.37
N ALA A 47 11.14 10.58 8.92
CA ALA A 47 10.39 10.41 7.69
C ALA A 47 11.34 10.16 6.51
N PRO A 48 10.92 9.40 5.47
CA PRO A 48 11.71 9.24 4.26
C PRO A 48 11.95 10.61 3.60
N SER A 49 13.12 10.79 2.97
CA SER A 49 13.41 11.99 2.19
C SER A 49 12.54 12.03 0.92
N PRO A 50 12.35 13.21 0.29
CA PRO A 50 11.59 13.30 -0.97
C PRO A 50 12.14 12.38 -2.07
N LEU A 51 13.48 12.34 -2.22
CA LEU A 51 14.13 11.43 -3.17
C LEU A 51 13.90 9.95 -2.83
N ALA A 52 13.86 9.59 -1.54
CA ALA A 52 13.55 8.22 -1.13
C ALA A 52 12.11 7.84 -1.47
N ILE A 53 11.15 8.77 -1.32
CA ILE A 53 9.76 8.56 -1.75
C ILE A 53 9.69 8.37 -3.28
N GLU A 54 10.35 9.23 -4.07
CA GLU A 54 10.36 9.12 -5.53
C GLU A 54 10.91 7.77 -6.01
N ASN A 55 12.03 7.33 -5.42
CA ASN A 55 12.62 6.02 -5.72
C ASN A 55 11.68 4.87 -5.31
N ALA A 56 11.00 4.99 -4.17
CA ALA A 56 10.05 4.00 -3.70
C ALA A 56 8.83 3.90 -4.63
N ILE A 57 8.31 5.02 -5.12
CA ILE A 57 7.24 5.05 -6.13
C ILE A 57 7.69 4.26 -7.36
N GLN A 58 8.83 4.61 -7.95
CA GLN A 58 9.34 3.91 -9.14
C GLN A 58 9.49 2.40 -8.91
N ALA A 59 10.06 2.00 -7.77
CA ALA A 59 10.22 0.59 -7.43
C ALA A 59 8.88 -0.15 -7.33
N VAL A 60 7.84 0.48 -6.77
CA VAL A 60 6.51 -0.10 -6.66
C VAL A 60 5.81 -0.14 -8.03
N GLU A 61 5.90 0.93 -8.83
CA GLU A 61 5.32 1.01 -10.17
C GLU A 61 5.87 -0.09 -11.09
N ASP A 62 7.19 -0.33 -11.05
CA ASP A 62 7.84 -1.41 -11.80
C ASP A 62 7.24 -2.78 -11.45
N GLN A 63 6.98 -3.04 -10.16
CA GLN A 63 6.37 -4.30 -9.71
C GLN A 63 4.90 -4.40 -10.11
N ILE A 64 4.15 -3.30 -10.03
CA ILE A 64 2.74 -3.29 -10.46
C ILE A 64 2.63 -3.60 -11.95
N GLY A 65 3.53 -3.10 -12.79
CA GLY A 65 3.54 -3.39 -14.23
C GLY A 65 3.61 -4.89 -14.55
N LEU A 66 4.28 -5.70 -13.72
CA LEU A 66 4.35 -7.15 -13.86
C LEU A 66 2.99 -7.83 -13.63
N VAL A 67 2.20 -7.31 -12.68
CA VAL A 67 0.89 -7.86 -12.30
C VAL A 67 -0.20 -7.33 -13.23
N GLN A 68 -0.17 -6.03 -13.54
CA GLN A 68 -1.23 -5.31 -14.26
C GLN A 68 -1.55 -5.91 -15.63
N ARG A 69 -0.54 -6.42 -16.35
CA ARG A 69 -0.70 -7.12 -17.65
C ARG A 69 -1.59 -8.37 -17.60
N HIS A 70 -1.89 -8.90 -16.40
CA HIS A 70 -2.76 -10.05 -16.19
C HIS A 70 -4.15 -9.67 -15.70
N LEU A 71 -4.39 -8.40 -15.40
CA LEU A 71 -5.63 -7.92 -14.83
C LEU A 71 -6.64 -7.55 -15.91
N THR A 72 -7.91 -7.63 -15.54
CA THR A 72 -9.04 -7.15 -16.34
C THR A 72 -9.61 -5.89 -15.69
N GLY A 73 -10.37 -5.08 -16.43
CA GLY A 73 -11.01 -3.87 -15.90
C GLY A 73 -12.02 -4.10 -14.77
N GLU A 74 -12.40 -5.35 -14.49
CA GLU A 74 -13.30 -5.73 -13.39
C GLU A 74 -12.57 -6.28 -12.16
N THR A 75 -11.24 -6.25 -12.15
CA THR A 75 -10.46 -6.85 -11.05
C THR A 75 -10.68 -6.08 -9.75
N VAL A 76 -11.06 -6.80 -8.70
CA VAL A 76 -11.16 -6.27 -7.34
C VAL A 76 -9.79 -6.36 -6.67
N LEU A 77 -9.35 -5.29 -6.00
CA LEU A 77 -8.17 -5.30 -5.14
C LEU A 77 -8.58 -5.61 -3.70
N ALA A 78 -7.90 -6.57 -3.07
CA ALA A 78 -8.13 -6.94 -1.67
C ALA A 78 -6.81 -6.97 -0.89
N LEU A 79 -6.84 -6.51 0.37
CA LEU A 79 -5.70 -6.50 1.29
C LEU A 79 -5.91 -7.54 2.40
N ALA A 80 -4.85 -8.24 2.78
CA ALA A 80 -4.90 -9.20 3.86
C ALA A 80 -5.20 -8.53 5.22
N VAL A 81 -6.06 -9.13 6.04
CA VAL A 81 -6.54 -8.55 7.31
C VAL A 81 -5.42 -8.25 8.31
N GLU A 82 -4.33 -9.03 8.30
CA GLU A 82 -3.16 -8.85 9.14
C GLU A 82 -2.45 -7.51 8.88
N ASN A 83 -2.50 -7.00 7.64
CA ASN A 83 -1.93 -5.71 7.28
C ASN A 83 -2.73 -4.52 7.82
N LEU A 84 -4.01 -4.71 8.18
CA LEU A 84 -4.83 -3.66 8.81
C LEU A 84 -4.25 -3.21 10.14
N SER A 85 -3.59 -4.12 10.88
CA SER A 85 -2.95 -3.78 12.15
C SER A 85 -1.81 -2.78 11.97
N THR A 86 -1.07 -2.85 10.86
CA THR A 86 -0.01 -1.90 10.49
C THR A 86 -0.59 -0.53 10.12
N LEU A 87 -1.70 -0.49 9.38
CA LEU A 87 -2.42 0.74 9.06
C LEU A 87 -2.93 1.46 10.32
N ARG A 88 -3.45 0.71 11.28
CA ARG A 88 -3.92 1.24 12.57
C ARG A 88 -2.77 1.73 13.44
N ARG A 89 -1.67 0.96 13.54
CA ARG A 89 -0.48 1.30 14.33
C ARG A 89 0.34 2.46 13.78
N GLY A 90 0.27 2.74 12.47
CA GLY A 90 0.88 3.91 11.85
C GLY A 90 0.00 5.16 11.88
N GLY A 91 -1.20 5.07 12.47
CA GLY A 91 -2.17 6.16 12.52
C GLY A 91 -2.82 6.55 11.19
N ALA A 92 -2.40 5.93 10.08
CA ALA A 92 -2.89 6.19 8.73
C ALA A 92 -4.42 6.00 8.61
N MET A 93 -5.02 5.09 9.37
CA MET A 93 -6.48 4.88 9.35
C MET A 93 -7.04 4.67 10.75
N TRP A 94 -6.76 5.62 11.64
CA TRP A 94 -7.21 5.60 13.05
C TRP A 94 -8.74 5.52 13.22
N ASN A 95 -9.53 5.86 12.19
CA ASN A 95 -10.99 6.02 12.30
C ASN A 95 -11.84 5.16 11.34
N THR A 96 -11.29 4.12 10.72
CA THR A 96 -12.11 3.13 9.99
C THR A 96 -12.76 2.16 10.98
N GLU A 97 -13.72 2.66 11.76
CA GLU A 97 -14.73 1.79 12.40
C GLU A 97 -15.65 1.23 11.29
N GLY A 98 -15.14 0.24 10.55
CA GLY A 98 -15.92 -0.59 9.62
C GLY A 98 -16.18 -0.05 8.21
N GLY A 99 -15.64 1.11 7.83
CA GLY A 99 -15.76 1.65 6.46
C GLY A 99 -14.71 1.10 5.48
N PRO A 100 -14.99 1.08 4.16
CA PRO A 100 -14.02 0.65 3.15
C PRO A 100 -12.78 1.54 3.13
N ILE A 101 -11.62 0.95 2.83
CA ILE A 101 -10.38 1.69 2.60
C ILE A 101 -10.47 2.32 1.20
N THR A 102 -10.64 3.64 1.13
CA THR A 102 -10.82 4.34 -0.15
C THR A 102 -9.51 4.93 -0.66
N LEU A 103 -9.38 5.06 -1.99
CA LEU A 103 -8.24 5.73 -2.62
C LEU A 103 -8.12 7.17 -2.11
N ALA A 104 -9.23 7.88 -1.96
CA ALA A 104 -9.25 9.24 -1.43
C ALA A 104 -8.64 9.33 -0.01
N ARG A 105 -8.89 8.32 0.84
CA ARG A 105 -8.28 8.26 2.17
C ARG A 105 -6.79 7.96 2.09
N VAL A 106 -6.40 7.00 1.26
CA VAL A 106 -4.99 6.67 1.05
C VAL A 106 -4.20 7.87 0.51
N GLU A 107 -4.76 8.63 -0.45
CA GLU A 107 -4.16 9.86 -0.97
C GLU A 107 -4.04 10.96 0.10
N GLN A 108 -5.02 11.08 1.00
CA GLN A 108 -4.91 12.02 2.13
C GLN A 108 -3.73 11.66 3.04
N GLU A 109 -3.55 10.39 3.39
CA GLU A 109 -2.41 9.93 4.20
C GLU A 109 -1.07 10.11 3.47
N TYR A 110 -1.04 9.88 2.17
CA TYR A 110 0.12 10.17 1.34
C TYR A 110 0.49 11.67 1.34
N GLN A 111 -0.50 12.58 1.30
CA GLN A 111 -0.22 14.02 1.40
C GLN A 111 0.47 14.38 2.73
N TRP A 112 0.12 13.71 3.83
CA TRP A 112 0.81 13.90 5.12
C TRP A 112 2.23 13.35 5.12
N LEU A 113 2.46 12.19 4.48
CA LEU A 113 3.79 11.64 4.25
C LEU A 113 4.67 12.61 3.42
N ALA A 114 4.15 13.10 2.30
CA ALA A 114 4.86 14.05 1.43
C ALA A 114 5.18 15.36 2.16
N ALA A 115 4.25 15.91 2.94
CA ALA A 115 4.47 17.11 3.74
C ALA A 115 5.57 16.91 4.81
N ARG A 116 5.61 15.74 5.46
CA ARG A 116 6.68 15.37 6.40
C ARG A 116 8.04 15.28 5.73
N ALA A 117 8.12 14.64 4.57
CA ALA A 117 9.35 14.54 3.79
C ALA A 117 9.92 15.91 3.40
N MET A 118 9.05 16.90 3.20
CA MET A 118 9.43 18.29 2.91
C MET A 118 9.77 19.13 4.16
N GLY A 119 9.72 18.55 5.36
CA GLY A 119 10.06 19.24 6.61
C GLY A 119 8.98 20.19 7.14
N ALA A 120 7.71 20.00 6.76
CA ALA A 120 6.62 20.85 7.21
C ALA A 120 6.40 20.73 8.75
N PRO A 121 6.56 21.82 9.55
CA PRO A 121 6.55 21.76 11.03
C PRO A 121 5.24 21.28 11.65
N SER A 122 4.12 21.47 10.95
CA SER A 122 2.77 21.09 11.38
C SER A 122 2.36 19.70 10.91
N ALA A 123 3.11 19.09 9.97
CA ALA A 123 2.95 17.70 9.61
C ALA A 123 3.62 16.85 10.69
N LYS A 124 3.10 16.91 11.92
CA LYS A 124 3.42 15.86 12.88
C LYS A 124 2.70 14.63 12.38
N GLY A 125 3.43 13.53 12.21
CA GLY A 125 2.77 12.23 12.15
C GLY A 125 1.81 12.17 13.34
N THR A 126 0.67 11.53 13.16
CA THR A 126 -0.06 10.96 14.30
C THR A 126 0.95 10.27 15.23
N VAL A 127 0.65 10.10 16.53
CA VAL A 127 1.51 9.62 17.66
C VAL A 127 2.17 8.20 17.46
N PHE A 128 2.49 7.87 16.23
CA PHE A 128 2.52 6.58 15.56
C PHE A 128 3.32 6.73 14.24
N ASP A 129 4.50 7.37 14.30
CA ASP A 129 5.49 7.49 13.22
C ASP A 129 6.15 6.12 12.94
N ALA A 130 5.36 5.14 12.49
CA ALA A 130 5.89 3.87 12.04
C ALA A 130 6.15 3.97 10.54
N ALA A 131 7.42 3.99 10.14
CA ALA A 131 7.82 3.96 8.73
C ALA A 131 7.19 2.80 7.93
N SER A 132 6.83 1.71 8.59
CA SER A 132 6.05 0.62 7.98
C SER A 132 4.63 1.04 7.58
N GLY A 133 3.99 1.94 8.32
CA GLY A 133 2.71 2.53 7.93
C GLY A 133 2.84 3.40 6.67
N ASP A 134 3.90 4.22 6.61
CA ASP A 134 4.22 5.05 5.44
C ASP A 134 4.49 4.19 4.20
N ALA A 135 5.25 3.11 4.36
CA ALA A 135 5.52 2.15 3.30
C ALA A 135 4.23 1.49 2.81
N LEU A 136 3.37 1.06 3.73
CA LEU A 136 2.08 0.47 3.36
C LEU A 136 1.18 1.46 2.63
N ILE A 137 1.13 2.72 3.07
CA ILE A 137 0.34 3.77 2.38
C ILE A 137 0.85 4.01 0.97
N LEU A 138 2.16 4.08 0.77
CA LEU A 138 2.73 4.24 -0.57
C LEU A 138 2.41 3.02 -1.46
N ILE A 139 2.60 1.80 -0.95
CA ILE A 139 2.26 0.57 -1.69
C ILE A 139 0.78 0.59 -2.09
N LEU A 140 -0.12 0.82 -1.13
CA LEU A 140 -1.55 0.83 -1.42
C LEU A 140 -1.94 1.94 -2.39
N ARG A 141 -1.35 3.13 -2.25
CA ARG A 141 -1.59 4.26 -3.16
C ARG A 141 -1.29 3.86 -4.60
N GLU A 142 -0.10 3.35 -4.84
CA GLU A 142 0.32 3.01 -6.21
C GLU A 142 -0.52 1.86 -6.76
N PHE A 143 -0.81 0.82 -5.98
CA PHE A 143 -1.71 -0.25 -6.42
C PHE A 143 -3.10 0.28 -6.78
N MET A 144 -3.73 1.07 -5.91
CA MET A 144 -5.07 1.59 -6.17
C MET A 144 -5.09 2.54 -7.37
N HIS A 145 -4.10 3.43 -7.48
CA HIS A 145 -4.00 4.41 -8.55
C HIS A 145 -3.77 3.74 -9.92
N HIS A 146 -2.75 2.89 -10.03
CA HIS A 146 -2.41 2.24 -11.31
C HIS A 146 -3.44 1.21 -11.74
N LEU A 147 -4.16 0.59 -10.81
CA LEU A 147 -5.23 -0.34 -11.14
C LEU A 147 -6.59 0.35 -11.34
N GLY A 148 -6.71 1.65 -11.09
CA GLY A 148 -7.96 2.39 -11.20
C GLY A 148 -9.02 1.96 -10.16
N VAL A 149 -8.59 1.46 -9.01
CA VAL A 149 -9.45 0.95 -7.95
C VAL A 149 -9.69 2.04 -6.90
N ASN A 150 -10.96 2.35 -6.63
CA ASN A 150 -11.33 3.38 -5.66
C ASN A 150 -11.55 2.86 -4.23
N GLU A 151 -11.77 1.55 -4.07
CA GLU A 151 -12.06 0.92 -2.78
C GLU A 151 -11.35 -0.43 -2.67
N LEU A 152 -10.73 -0.65 -1.52
CA LEU A 152 -10.02 -1.86 -1.15
C LEU A 152 -10.94 -2.77 -0.34
N GLN A 153 -11.02 -4.04 -0.74
CA GLN A 153 -11.63 -5.08 0.08
C GLN A 153 -10.60 -5.68 1.04
N THR A 154 -11.06 -6.51 1.97
CA THR A 154 -10.18 -7.26 2.87
C THR A 154 -10.44 -8.76 2.74
N PHE A 155 -9.41 -9.58 2.96
CA PHE A 155 -9.52 -11.04 2.97
C PHE A 155 -8.71 -11.66 4.12
N ASP A 156 -9.14 -12.83 4.56
CA ASP A 156 -8.50 -13.64 5.62
C ASP A 156 -7.39 -14.56 5.10
#